data_AF-A6FXY4-F1
#
_entry.id   AF-A6FXY4-F1
#
_cell.length_a   1.000
_cell.length_b   1.000
_cell.length_c   1.000
_cell.angle_alpha   90.00
_cell.angle_beta   90.00
_cell.angle_gamma   90.00
#
_symmetry.space_group_name_H-M   'P 1'
#
loop_
_entity.id
_entity.type
_entity.pdbx_description
1 polymer ?
#
loop_
_entity_poly.entity_id
_entity_poly.type
_entity_poly.pdbx_seq_one_letter_code
_entity_poly.pdbx_strand_id
1 'polypeptide(L)'
;MTRRAHLGRPWIAALALALGLSFGLAACTDDSGLGEAGEVGSELDARLETHVVLPGAPSAEGLAYVRAVATAHAKADAEPDLGARASVLERALEQAPPADDGSAELLRYNLAARAAQTRLDADQPERALTLLQPLLAPERSLPVDRASARGLVLLGDAAARTGDANLAMGSYARALEILTMLLEEVEP
;
A
#
# COMPACT_ATOMS: atom_id res chain seq x y z
N MET A 1 7.50 54.50 21.79
CA MET A 1 8.14 54.59 20.46
C MET A 1 8.07 53.20 19.81
N THR A 2 7.01 52.85 19.06
CA THR A 2 6.85 52.98 17.58
C THR A 2 7.94 52.23 16.81
N ARG A 3 7.74 51.24 15.92
CA ARG A 3 6.62 50.84 15.04
C ARG A 3 6.80 49.37 14.56
N ARG A 4 5.71 48.79 14.07
CA ARG A 4 5.57 47.50 13.34
C ARG A 4 6.07 47.55 11.88
N ALA A 5 6.35 46.35 11.37
CA ALA A 5 6.06 45.78 10.03
C ALA A 5 6.79 46.27 8.76
N HIS A 6 7.30 45.32 7.95
CA HIS A 6 6.77 44.87 6.65
C HIS A 6 7.86 44.03 5.93
N LEU A 7 7.63 42.73 5.67
CA LEU A 7 7.17 42.16 4.39
C LEU A 7 8.03 42.55 3.18
N GLY A 8 8.73 41.57 2.60
CA GLY A 8 9.45 41.70 1.33
C GLY A 8 9.78 40.35 0.70
N ARG A 9 8.75 39.63 0.23
CA ARG A 9 8.87 38.57 -0.78
C ARG A 9 8.89 39.23 -2.17
N PRO A 10 9.91 38.98 -3.02
CA PRO A 10 9.76 39.00 -4.47
C PRO A 10 9.61 37.54 -4.95
N TRP A 11 8.44 37.08 -5.45
CA TRP A 11 7.92 37.30 -6.80
C TRP A 11 8.96 37.04 -7.91
N ILE A 12 9.10 35.78 -8.31
CA ILE A 12 9.55 35.34 -9.64
C ILE A 12 8.50 34.30 -10.08
N ALA A 13 7.43 34.74 -10.77
CA ALA A 13 7.24 34.56 -12.22
C ALA A 13 7.38 33.08 -12.63
N ALA A 14 6.32 32.29 -12.80
CA ALA A 14 5.33 32.32 -13.89
C ALA A 14 5.97 32.40 -15.29
N LEU A 15 6.19 31.23 -15.93
CA LEU A 15 5.86 30.89 -17.33
C LEU A 15 6.70 29.69 -17.81
N ALA A 16 6.06 28.54 -18.03
CA ALA A 16 6.39 27.59 -19.11
C ALA A 16 5.28 26.54 -19.19
N LEU A 17 4.08 27.01 -19.57
CA LEU A 17 3.01 26.19 -20.13
C LEU A 17 3.24 26.20 -21.63
N ALA A 18 3.57 25.05 -22.25
CA ALA A 18 3.15 24.68 -23.61
C ALA A 18 3.89 23.47 -24.18
N LEU A 19 3.10 22.62 -24.85
CA LEU A 19 3.45 21.65 -25.89
C LEU A 19 4.11 20.32 -25.49
N GLY A 20 3.25 19.31 -25.34
CA GLY A 20 3.62 17.90 -25.43
C GLY A 20 2.41 17.00 -25.70
N LEU A 21 1.41 17.51 -26.43
CA LEU A 21 0.29 16.73 -26.97
C LEU A 21 0.75 16.14 -28.29
N SER A 22 1.11 14.86 -28.29
CA SER A 22 1.33 14.09 -29.52
C SER A 22 0.61 12.76 -29.41
N PHE A 23 -0.54 12.76 -30.08
CA PHE A 23 -1.27 11.65 -30.67
C PHE A 23 -0.48 10.34 -30.86
N GLY A 24 -1.07 9.26 -30.37
CA GLY A 24 -0.74 7.88 -30.72
C GLY A 24 -2.01 7.04 -30.83
N LEU A 25 -2.97 7.48 -31.66
CA LEU A 25 -4.02 6.64 -32.21
C LEU A 25 -3.47 6.04 -33.52
N ALA A 26 -3.17 4.74 -33.51
CA ALA A 26 -3.33 3.80 -34.64
C ALA A 26 -2.37 2.61 -34.49
N ALA A 27 -2.90 1.46 -34.05
CA ALA A 27 -2.68 0.13 -34.65
C ALA A 27 -3.46 -0.91 -33.84
N CYS A 28 -4.78 -0.96 -34.06
CA CYS A 28 -5.53 -2.20 -33.88
C CYS A 28 -5.25 -3.04 -35.13
N THR A 29 -4.46 -4.09 -34.99
CA THR A 29 -4.40 -5.18 -35.96
C THR A 29 -5.14 -6.37 -35.36
N ASP A 30 -6.26 -6.72 -36.01
CA ASP A 30 -6.88 -8.04 -35.93
C ASP A 30 -5.83 -9.11 -36.18
N ASP A 31 -5.74 -10.10 -35.30
CA ASP A 31 -5.41 -11.45 -35.75
C ASP A 31 -6.37 -12.45 -35.11
N SER A 32 -7.17 -13.04 -35.99
CA SER A 32 -8.21 -14.01 -35.68
C SER A 32 -7.56 -15.40 -35.66
N GLY A 33 -7.08 -15.83 -34.51
CA GLY A 33 -6.57 -17.18 -34.29
C GLY A 33 -7.54 -18.03 -33.49
N LEU A 34 -8.55 -18.62 -34.15
CA LEU A 34 -9.31 -19.75 -33.61
C LEU A 34 -8.38 -20.98 -33.58
N GLY A 35 -8.08 -21.51 -32.40
CA GLY A 35 -7.22 -22.68 -32.21
C GLY A 35 -7.61 -23.49 -30.98
N GLU A 36 -8.51 -24.44 -31.22
CA GLU A 36 -8.66 -25.77 -30.61
C GLU A 36 -8.45 -25.98 -29.09
N ALA A 37 -9.54 -26.40 -28.43
CA ALA A 37 -9.53 -27.05 -27.13
C ALA A 37 -8.81 -28.41 -27.20
N GLY A 38 -7.72 -28.56 -26.45
CA GLY A 38 -6.95 -29.80 -26.33
C GLY A 38 -6.54 -30.07 -24.88
N GLU A 39 -7.04 -31.18 -24.35
CA GLU A 39 -6.56 -32.04 -23.25
C GLU A 39 -5.88 -31.40 -22.02
N VAL A 40 -6.58 -31.45 -20.88
CA VAL A 40 -6.00 -31.27 -19.53
C VAL A 40 -5.26 -32.56 -19.14
N GLY A 41 -4.02 -32.67 -19.57
CA GLY A 41 -3.03 -33.60 -19.03
C GLY A 41 -2.38 -32.98 -17.79
N SER A 42 -2.64 -33.58 -16.62
CA SER A 42 -2.02 -33.21 -15.35
C SER A 42 -0.57 -33.69 -15.29
N GLU A 43 0.35 -32.95 -15.89
CA GLU A 43 1.76 -32.96 -15.53
C GLU A 43 2.07 -31.63 -14.83
N LEU A 44 2.51 -31.71 -13.57
CA LEU A 44 3.04 -30.57 -12.83
C LEU A 44 4.26 -30.03 -13.58
N ASP A 45 4.10 -28.88 -14.22
CA ASP A 45 5.16 -28.21 -14.97
C ASP A 45 6.25 -27.71 -14.03
N ALA A 46 7.45 -28.27 -14.17
CA ALA A 46 8.65 -27.95 -13.39
C ALA A 46 9.47 -26.81 -14.03
N ARG A 47 8.94 -26.15 -15.07
CA ARG A 47 9.52 -24.94 -15.63
C ARG A 47 8.88 -23.75 -14.93
N LEU A 48 9.72 -22.82 -14.49
CA LEU A 48 9.32 -21.48 -14.04
C LEU A 48 8.66 -20.75 -15.22
N GLU A 49 7.46 -21.15 -15.60
CA GLU A 49 6.59 -20.35 -16.44
C GLU A 49 6.23 -19.13 -15.59
N THR A 50 6.81 -17.99 -15.98
CA THR A 50 6.40 -16.65 -15.56
C THR A 50 4.90 -16.65 -15.31
N HIS A 51 4.49 -16.51 -14.05
CA HIS A 51 3.09 -16.37 -13.69
C HIS A 51 2.46 -15.36 -14.64
N VAL A 52 1.62 -15.87 -15.55
CA VAL A 52 0.91 -15.02 -16.49
C VAL A 52 0.07 -14.10 -15.63
N VAL A 53 0.42 -12.81 -15.62
CA VAL A 53 -0.43 -11.76 -15.06
C VAL A 53 -1.72 -11.85 -15.87
N LEU A 54 -2.72 -12.52 -15.32
CA LEU A 54 -4.03 -12.66 -15.94
C LEU A 54 -4.51 -11.24 -16.29
N PRO A 55 -4.64 -10.90 -17.58
CA PRO A 55 -5.07 -9.57 -17.97
C PRO A 55 -6.55 -9.41 -17.60
N GLY A 56 -6.80 -8.91 -16.39
CA GLY A 56 -8.11 -8.54 -15.91
C GLY A 56 -8.30 -7.04 -16.01
N ALA A 57 -9.37 -6.59 -16.68
CA ALA A 57 -9.79 -5.19 -16.55
C ALA A 57 -10.11 -4.90 -15.07
N PRO A 58 -9.67 -3.77 -14.50
CA PRO A 58 -9.94 -3.46 -13.11
C PRO A 58 -11.45 -3.37 -12.88
N SER A 59 -11.94 -4.06 -11.84
CA SER A 59 -13.36 -4.06 -11.51
C SER A 59 -13.81 -2.65 -11.07
N ALA A 60 -15.09 -2.33 -11.27
CA ALA A 60 -15.63 -1.04 -10.83
C ALA A 60 -15.50 -0.85 -9.31
N GLU A 61 -15.66 -1.95 -8.54
CA GLU A 61 -15.50 -1.96 -7.08
C GLU A 61 -14.04 -1.76 -6.67
N GLY A 62 -13.10 -2.43 -7.33
CA GLY A 62 -11.66 -2.25 -7.12
C GLY A 62 -11.23 -0.81 -7.41
N LEU A 63 -11.68 -0.24 -8.52
CA LEU A 63 -11.42 1.18 -8.84
C LEU A 63 -12.02 2.14 -7.81
N ALA A 64 -13.23 1.86 -7.32
CA ALA A 64 -13.86 2.66 -6.26
C ALA A 64 -13.05 2.59 -4.96
N TYR A 65 -12.57 1.40 -4.59
CA TYR A 65 -11.72 1.19 -3.43
C TYR A 65 -10.39 1.95 -3.54
N VAL A 66 -9.68 1.80 -4.67
CA VAL A 66 -8.42 2.51 -4.94
C VAL A 66 -8.61 4.03 -4.83
N ARG A 67 -9.68 4.57 -5.41
CA ARG A 67 -10.00 6.01 -5.32
C ARG A 67 -10.30 6.45 -3.89
N ALA A 68 -10.99 5.62 -3.12
CA ALA A 68 -11.29 5.91 -1.71
C ALA A 68 -9.99 5.97 -0.88
N VAL A 69 -9.11 4.98 -1.02
CA VAL A 69 -7.81 4.94 -0.35
C VAL A 69 -6.93 6.13 -0.76
N ALA A 70 -6.84 6.44 -2.05
CA ALA A 70 -6.10 7.60 -2.54
C ALA A 70 -6.65 8.92 -1.97
N THR A 71 -7.98 9.05 -1.88
CA THR A 71 -8.63 10.22 -1.27
C THR A 71 -8.32 10.33 0.21
N ALA A 72 -8.29 9.21 0.94
CA ALA A 72 -7.94 9.19 2.35
C ALA A 72 -6.48 9.63 2.57
N HIS A 73 -5.55 9.16 1.75
CA HIS A 73 -4.15 9.62 1.79
C HIS A 73 -4.05 11.12 1.53
N ALA A 74 -4.69 11.64 0.48
CA ALA A 74 -4.65 13.07 0.18
C ALA A 74 -5.22 13.93 1.31
N LYS A 75 -6.32 13.49 1.95
CA LYS A 75 -6.88 14.16 3.12
C LYS A 75 -5.95 14.11 4.33
N ALA A 76 -5.30 12.98 4.57
CA ALA A 76 -4.33 12.82 5.64
C ALA A 76 -3.08 13.70 5.43
N ASP A 77 -2.61 13.83 4.18
CA ASP A 77 -1.49 14.71 3.82
C ASP A 77 -1.80 16.19 4.05
N ALA A 78 -3.06 16.60 3.88
CA ALA A 78 -3.51 17.96 4.16
C ALA A 78 -3.71 18.27 5.66
N GLU A 79 -3.71 17.26 6.52
CA GLU A 79 -4.00 17.40 7.95
C GLU A 79 -2.70 17.61 8.75
N PRO A 80 -2.49 18.80 9.37
CA PRO A 80 -1.28 19.06 10.16
C PRO A 80 -1.25 18.32 11.51
N ASP A 81 -2.40 18.03 12.12
CA ASP A 81 -2.44 17.31 13.40
C ASP A 81 -2.26 15.81 13.19
N LEU A 82 -1.26 15.21 13.84
CA LEU A 82 -0.96 13.78 13.66
C LEU A 82 -2.11 12.88 14.13
N GLY A 83 -2.83 13.27 15.18
CA GLY A 83 -3.97 12.52 15.69
C GLY A 83 -5.15 12.49 14.72
N ALA A 84 -5.49 13.65 14.15
CA ALA A 84 -6.51 13.80 13.12
C ALA A 84 -6.08 13.10 11.82
N ARG A 85 -4.80 13.22 11.43
CA ARG A 85 -4.22 12.52 10.27
C ARG A 85 -4.39 11.01 10.38
N ALA A 86 -3.99 10.42 11.51
CA ALA A 86 -4.19 8.99 11.77
C ALA A 86 -5.67 8.60 11.70
N SER A 87 -6.55 9.43 12.27
CA SER A 87 -8.00 9.19 12.29
C SER A 87 -8.66 9.29 10.89
N VAL A 88 -8.08 10.04 9.95
CA VAL A 88 -8.50 10.02 8.55
C VAL A 88 -8.16 8.66 7.91
N LEU A 89 -6.95 8.17 8.13
CA LEU A 89 -6.48 6.89 7.56
C LEU A 89 -7.24 5.70 8.17
N GLU A 90 -7.46 5.71 9.48
CA GLU A 90 -8.20 4.64 10.18
C GLU A 90 -9.65 4.55 9.71
N ARG A 91 -10.34 5.68 9.51
CA ARG A 91 -11.69 5.66 8.93
C ARG A 91 -11.74 5.04 7.54
N ALA A 92 -10.67 5.18 6.75
CA ALA A 92 -10.60 4.51 5.45
C ALA A 92 -10.37 2.99 5.57
N LEU A 93 -9.78 2.51 6.67
CA LEU A 93 -9.63 1.07 6.94
C LEU A 93 -10.94 0.39 7.35
N GLU A 94 -11.95 1.15 7.77
CA GLU A 94 -13.30 0.62 8.04
C GLU A 94 -13.98 0.11 6.76
N GLN A 95 -13.57 0.61 5.59
CA GLN A 95 -14.01 0.09 4.31
C GLN A 95 -13.26 -1.21 3.99
N ALA A 96 -14.00 -2.32 3.95
CA ALA A 96 -13.44 -3.60 3.52
C ALA A 96 -13.02 -3.54 2.04
N PRO A 97 -11.88 -4.14 1.67
CA PRO A 97 -11.54 -4.32 0.27
C PRO A 97 -12.55 -5.26 -0.40
N PRO A 98 -12.77 -5.13 -1.72
CA PRO A 98 -13.56 -6.09 -2.49
C PRO A 98 -13.05 -7.52 -2.27
N ALA A 99 -13.98 -8.48 -2.17
CA ALA A 99 -13.63 -9.88 -2.00
C ALA A 99 -12.78 -10.38 -3.18
N ASP A 100 -11.82 -11.26 -2.88
CA ASP A 100 -10.93 -11.89 -3.86
C ASP A 100 -10.09 -10.91 -4.71
N ASP A 101 -10.01 -9.63 -4.31
CA ASP A 101 -9.13 -8.63 -4.93
C ASP A 101 -7.83 -8.50 -4.13
N GLY A 102 -6.82 -9.27 -4.53
CA GLY A 102 -5.49 -9.23 -3.91
C GLY A 102 -4.84 -7.86 -3.97
N SER A 103 -5.09 -7.05 -5.00
CA SER A 103 -4.53 -5.70 -5.10
C SER A 103 -5.15 -4.75 -4.09
N ALA A 104 -6.46 -4.85 -3.86
CA ALA A 104 -7.13 -4.08 -2.82
C ALA A 104 -6.67 -4.48 -1.42
N GLU A 105 -6.45 -5.77 -1.16
CA GLU A 105 -5.90 -6.22 0.13
C GLU A 105 -4.47 -5.68 0.35
N LEU A 106 -3.60 -5.64 -0.67
CA LEU A 106 -2.28 -5.00 -0.57
C LEU A 106 -2.38 -3.51 -0.20
N LEU A 107 -3.32 -2.78 -0.81
CA LEU A 107 -3.56 -1.37 -0.47
C LEU A 107 -4.05 -1.19 0.96
N ARG A 108 -4.85 -2.13 1.48
CA ARG A 108 -5.27 -2.14 2.88
C ARG A 108 -4.08 -2.26 3.83
N TYR A 109 -3.13 -3.16 3.56
CA TYR A 109 -1.91 -3.27 4.36
C TYR A 109 -1.06 -1.99 4.32
N ASN A 110 -0.95 -1.34 3.15
CA ASN A 110 -0.23 -0.07 3.02
C ASN A 110 -0.89 1.04 3.84
N LEU A 111 -2.21 1.15 3.75
CA LEU A 111 -3.00 2.11 4.52
C LEU A 111 -2.86 1.87 6.03
N ALA A 112 -2.92 0.61 6.48
CA ALA A 112 -2.76 0.23 7.87
C ALA A 112 -1.35 0.56 8.40
N ALA A 113 -0.30 0.23 7.63
CA ALA A 113 1.07 0.58 7.98
C ALA A 113 1.26 2.10 8.10
N ARG A 114 0.69 2.88 7.18
CA ARG A 114 0.78 4.35 7.26
C ARG A 114 0.02 4.92 8.46
N ALA A 115 -1.17 4.41 8.76
CA ALA A 115 -1.94 4.80 9.93
C ALA A 115 -1.20 4.49 11.24
N ALA A 116 -0.64 3.28 11.36
CA ALA A 116 0.14 2.86 12.50
C ALA A 116 1.42 3.69 12.68
N GLN A 117 2.17 3.96 11.60
CA GLN A 117 3.31 4.87 11.65
C GLN A 117 2.89 6.23 12.18
N THR A 118 1.79 6.79 11.69
CA THR A 118 1.29 8.10 12.12
C THR A 118 0.95 8.10 13.62
N ARG A 119 0.41 6.99 14.15
CA ARG A 119 0.17 6.82 15.59
C ARG A 119 1.47 6.73 16.39
N LEU A 120 2.48 6.02 15.90
CA LEU A 120 3.80 5.94 16.53
C LEU A 120 4.52 7.30 16.53
N ASP A 121 4.37 8.07 15.47
CA ASP A 121 4.91 9.44 15.36
C ASP A 121 4.19 10.41 16.31
N ALA A 122 2.91 10.13 16.60
CA ALA A 122 2.10 10.86 17.59
C ALA A 122 2.29 10.36 19.04
N ASP A 123 3.26 9.48 19.29
CA ASP A 123 3.54 8.83 20.58
C ASP A 123 2.32 8.06 21.16
N GLN A 124 1.61 7.34 20.29
CA GLN A 124 0.44 6.51 20.63
C GLN A 124 0.67 5.03 20.26
N PRO A 125 1.66 4.36 20.88
CA PRO A 125 2.01 2.98 20.51
C PRO A 125 0.86 1.99 20.76
N GLU A 126 0.06 2.14 21.81
CA GLU A 126 -1.07 1.25 22.11
C GLU A 126 -2.14 1.27 21.01
N ARG A 127 -2.33 2.43 20.37
CA ARG A 127 -3.26 2.56 19.24
C ARG A 127 -2.72 1.90 17.98
N ALA A 128 -1.42 2.05 17.70
CA ALA A 128 -0.78 1.33 16.61
C ALA A 128 -0.87 -0.19 16.81
N LEU A 129 -0.68 -0.64 18.05
CA LEU A 129 -0.77 -2.03 18.46
C LEU A 129 -2.18 -2.60 18.23
N THR A 130 -3.20 -1.88 18.72
CA THR A 130 -4.62 -2.24 18.54
C THR A 130 -5.01 -2.31 17.06
N LEU A 131 -4.47 -1.41 16.24
CA LEU A 131 -4.74 -1.35 14.81
C LEU A 131 -4.12 -2.54 14.06
N LEU A 132 -2.85 -2.86 14.35
CA LEU A 132 -2.08 -3.81 13.55
C LEU A 132 -2.25 -5.27 13.99
N GLN A 133 -2.42 -5.55 15.28
CA GLN A 133 -2.49 -6.92 15.79
C GLN A 133 -3.54 -7.80 15.07
N PRO A 134 -4.80 -7.36 14.89
CA PRO A 134 -5.80 -8.20 14.23
C PRO A 134 -5.49 -8.46 12.74
N LEU A 135 -4.81 -7.51 12.10
CA LEU A 135 -4.50 -7.57 10.66
C LEU A 135 -3.26 -8.44 10.38
N LEU A 136 -2.33 -8.50 11.35
CA LEU A 136 -1.04 -9.18 11.24
C LEU A 136 -0.90 -10.39 12.17
N ALA A 137 -2.02 -10.89 12.70
CA ALA A 137 -2.05 -12.02 13.61
C ALA A 137 -1.28 -13.23 13.03
N PRO A 138 -0.56 -14.02 13.85
CA PRO A 138 0.21 -15.18 13.39
C PRO A 138 -0.57 -16.19 12.55
N GLU A 139 -1.87 -16.32 12.83
CA GLU A 139 -2.77 -17.26 12.18
C GLU A 139 -3.19 -16.82 10.77
N ARG A 140 -2.90 -15.58 10.38
CA ARG A 140 -3.23 -15.05 9.06
C ARG A 140 -2.09 -15.31 8.08
N SER A 141 -2.45 -15.79 6.90
CA SER A 141 -1.58 -15.70 5.73
C SER A 141 -1.43 -14.24 5.35
N LEU A 142 -0.18 -13.78 5.22
CA LEU A 142 0.14 -12.42 4.81
C LEU A 142 0.64 -12.44 3.36
N PRO A 143 0.31 -11.42 2.56
CA PRO A 143 0.94 -11.28 1.26
C PRO A 143 2.45 -11.07 1.43
N VAL A 144 3.22 -11.64 0.50
CA VAL A 144 4.67 -11.43 0.42
C VAL A 144 4.89 -10.08 -0.24
N ASP A 145 4.81 -9.01 0.55
CA ASP A 145 4.91 -7.65 0.05
C ASP A 145 5.55 -6.68 1.06
N ARG A 146 6.01 -5.53 0.56
CA ARG A 146 6.72 -4.52 1.37
C ARG A 146 5.80 -3.88 2.42
N ALA A 147 4.51 -3.74 2.15
CA ALA A 147 3.55 -3.16 3.08
C ALA A 147 3.28 -4.09 4.26
N SER A 148 3.09 -5.40 4.04
CA SER A 148 2.98 -6.38 5.13
C SER A 148 4.26 -6.45 5.96
N ALA A 149 5.44 -6.50 5.34
CA ALA A 149 6.72 -6.45 6.06
C ALA A 149 6.85 -5.18 6.91
N ARG A 150 6.54 -4.01 6.33
CA ARG A 150 6.54 -2.73 7.06
C ARG A 150 5.53 -2.73 8.22
N GLY A 151 4.34 -3.27 8.00
CA GLY A 151 3.32 -3.42 9.05
C GLY A 151 3.84 -4.24 10.23
N LEU A 152 4.53 -5.35 9.97
CA LEU A 152 5.14 -6.18 11.01
C LEU A 152 6.25 -5.45 11.77
N VAL A 153 7.09 -4.66 11.09
CA VAL A 153 8.07 -3.80 11.78
C VAL A 153 7.39 -2.82 12.71
N LEU A 154 6.33 -2.13 12.26
CA LEU A 154 5.60 -1.16 13.07
C LEU A 154 4.86 -1.81 14.24
N LEU A 155 4.35 -3.03 14.06
CA LEU A 155 3.79 -3.83 15.15
C LEU A 155 4.89 -4.15 16.18
N GLY A 156 6.08 -4.49 15.71
CA GLY A 156 7.24 -4.71 16.56
C GLY A 156 7.66 -3.46 17.35
N ASP A 157 7.68 -2.30 16.69
CA ASP A 157 7.99 -1.01 17.31
C ASP A 157 6.95 -0.65 18.38
N ALA A 158 5.66 -0.81 18.06
CA ALA A 158 4.58 -0.58 18.99
C ALA A 158 4.69 -1.50 20.22
N ALA A 159 4.89 -2.80 20.00
CA ALA A 159 5.04 -3.79 21.06
C ALA A 159 6.25 -3.53 21.95
N ALA A 160 7.39 -3.14 21.38
CA ALA A 160 8.59 -2.79 22.13
C ALA A 160 8.36 -1.56 23.03
N ARG A 161 7.66 -0.54 22.52
CA ARG A 161 7.32 0.68 23.30
C ARG A 161 6.32 0.41 24.41
N THR A 162 5.45 -0.59 24.28
CA THR A 162 4.50 -1.00 25.33
C THR A 162 5.03 -2.09 26.27
N GLY A 163 6.27 -2.56 26.07
CA GLY A 163 6.90 -3.58 26.92
C GLY A 163 6.59 -5.04 26.59
N ASP A 164 5.96 -5.33 25.45
CA ASP A 164 5.73 -6.71 24.97
C ASP A 164 6.89 -7.17 24.08
N ALA A 165 7.98 -7.59 24.73
CA ALA A 165 9.19 -8.02 24.04
C ALA A 165 9.00 -9.26 23.15
N ASN A 166 8.11 -10.18 23.54
CA ASN A 166 7.84 -11.40 22.78
C ASN A 166 7.13 -11.08 21.47
N LEU A 167 6.09 -10.25 21.53
CA LEU A 167 5.40 -9.78 20.33
C LEU A 167 6.33 -8.96 19.45
N ALA A 168 7.20 -8.13 20.04
CA ALA A 168 8.16 -7.34 19.29
C ALA A 168 9.11 -8.23 18.47
N MET A 169 9.79 -9.16 19.13
CA MET A 169 10.72 -10.09 18.49
C MET A 169 10.04 -10.95 17.42
N GLY A 170 8.87 -11.50 17.73
CA GLY A 170 8.11 -12.32 16.78
C GLY A 170 7.67 -11.54 15.54
N SER A 171 7.28 -10.28 15.71
CA SER A 171 6.89 -9.42 14.58
C SER A 171 8.09 -9.08 13.69
N TYR A 172 9.25 -8.75 14.28
CA TYR A 172 10.47 -8.50 13.50
C TYR A 172 10.97 -9.74 12.76
N ALA A 173 10.93 -10.92 13.39
CA ALA A 173 11.33 -12.17 12.75
C ALA A 173 10.48 -12.44 11.50
N ARG A 174 9.15 -12.34 11.61
CA ARG A 174 8.24 -12.48 10.45
C ARG A 174 8.46 -11.41 9.38
N ALA A 175 8.79 -10.18 9.78
CA ALA A 175 9.12 -9.13 8.81
C ALA A 175 10.37 -9.49 7.98
N LEU A 176 11.41 -10.01 8.65
CA LEU A 176 12.64 -10.48 7.99
C LEU A 176 12.39 -11.67 7.06
N GLU A 177 11.52 -12.61 7.46
CA GLU A 177 11.10 -13.71 6.58
C GLU A 177 10.46 -13.19 5.29
N ILE A 178 9.49 -12.26 5.38
CA ILE A 178 8.86 -11.67 4.19
C ILE A 178 9.89 -10.93 3.32
N LEU A 179 10.77 -10.14 3.93
CA LEU A 179 11.80 -9.41 3.19
C LEU A 179 12.81 -10.35 2.51
N THR A 180 13.10 -11.49 3.12
CA THR A 180 13.99 -12.51 2.54
C THR A 180 13.35 -13.16 1.33
N MET A 181 12.08 -13.57 1.43
CA MET A 181 11.33 -14.09 0.28
C MET A 181 11.27 -13.08 -0.87
N LEU A 182 11.03 -11.79 -0.56
CA LEU A 182 11.05 -10.72 -1.57
C LEU A 182 12.42 -10.51 -2.25
N LEU A 183 13.52 -10.78 -1.54
CA LEU A 183 14.87 -10.69 -2.13
C LEU A 183 15.12 -11.89 -3.06
N GLU A 184 14.74 -13.09 -2.64
CA GLU A 184 14.84 -14.30 -3.45
C GLU A 184 14.03 -14.22 -4.75
N GLU A 185 12.88 -13.52 -4.75
CA GLU A 185 12.11 -13.25 -5.98
C GLU A 185 12.81 -12.27 -6.95
N VAL A 186 13.68 -11.39 -6.45
CA VAL A 186 14.34 -10.33 -7.25
C VAL A 186 15.73 -10.74 -7.73
N GLU A 187 16.42 -11.60 -6.98
CA GLU A 187 17.76 -12.14 -7.30
C GLU A 187 17.67 -13.65 -7.61
N PRO A 188 17.29 -14.05 -8.84
CA PRO A 188 17.30 -15.46 -9.27
C PRO A 188 18.71 -16.03 -9.50
#